data_AF-A0A521C4R9-F1
#
_entry.id   AF-A0A521C4R9-F1
#
_cell.length_a   1.000
_cell.length_b   1.000
_cell.length_c   1.000
_cell.angle_alpha   90.00
_cell.angle_beta   90.00
_cell.angle_gamma   90.00
#
_symmetry.space_group_name_H-M   'P 1'
#
loop_
_entity.id
_entity.type
_entity.pdbx_description
1 polymer ?
#
loop_
_entity_poly.entity_id
_entity_poly.type
_entity_poly.pdbx_seq_one_letter_code
_entity_poly.pdbx_strand_id
1 'polypeptide(L)' 'MERSTEEIQQKIEWDHYAILQTARREGLRQGLKEGLKEGVYNVARNLKNQGFTTETIKAATNLSIAEIKKL' A
#
# COMPACT_ATOMS: atom_id res chain seq x y z
N MET A 1 34.74 -22.40 -22.16
CA MET A 1 34.46 -23.02 -20.85
C MET A 1 32.95 -22.95 -20.66
N GLU A 2 32.28 -24.10 -20.60
CA GLU A 2 30.87 -24.16 -20.20
C GLU A 2 30.80 -23.83 -18.71
N ARG A 3 29.81 -23.03 -18.32
CA ARG A 3 29.53 -22.79 -16.90
C ARG A 3 29.15 -24.12 -16.27
N SER A 4 29.68 -24.40 -15.09
CA SER A 4 29.33 -25.65 -14.40
C SER A 4 27.84 -25.65 -14.08
N THR A 5 27.25 -26.84 -14.00
CA THR A 5 25.85 -27.01 -13.59
C THR A 5 25.58 -26.37 -12.22
N GLU A 6 26.60 -26.33 -11.35
CA GLU A 6 26.58 -25.68 -10.04
C GLU A 6 26.45 -24.15 -10.16
N GLU A 7 27.21 -23.51 -11.07
CA GLU A 7 27.11 -22.07 -11.32
C GLU A 7 25.74 -21.67 -11.87
N ILE A 8 25.16 -22.51 -12.74
CA ILE A 8 23.81 -22.30 -13.28
C ILE A 8 22.78 -22.41 -12.16
N GLN A 9 22.89 -23.43 -11.31
CA GLN A 9 21.99 -23.64 -10.18
C GLN A 9 22.05 -22.48 -9.18
N GLN A 10 23.26 -22.03 -8.82
CA GLN A 10 23.46 -20.89 -7.92
C GLN A 10 22.82 -19.61 -8.47
N LYS A 11 22.94 -19.37 -9.78
CA LYS A 11 22.31 -18.20 -10.41
C LYS A 11 20.78 -18.27 -10.33
N ILE A 12 20.18 -19.43 -10.60
CA ILE A 12 18.72 -19.62 -10.52
C ILE A 12 18.23 -19.38 -9.10
N GLU A 13 18.93 -19.91 -8.09
CA GLU A 13 18.58 -19.70 -6.69
C GLU A 13 18.67 -18.24 -6.28
N TRP A 14 19.72 -17.55 -6.71
CA TRP A 14 19.88 -16.11 -6.46
C TRP A 14 18.78 -15.29 -7.12
N ASP A 15 18.45 -15.59 -8.39
CA ASP A 15 17.38 -14.93 -9.12
C ASP A 15 16.03 -15.16 -8.41
N HIS A 16 15.75 -16.39 -7.97
CA HIS A 16 14.52 -16.73 -7.24
C HIS A 16 14.45 -16.02 -5.87
N TYR A 17 15.55 -16.00 -5.12
CA TYR A 17 15.63 -15.28 -3.86
C TYR A 17 15.37 -13.78 -4.06
N ALA A 18 15.99 -13.16 -5.07
CA ALA A 18 15.80 -11.75 -5.37
C ALA A 18 14.34 -11.42 -5.73
N ILE A 19 13.68 -12.28 -6.50
CA ILE A 19 12.26 -12.16 -6.84
C ILE A 19 11.40 -12.20 -5.57
N LEU A 20 11.60 -13.19 -4.70
CA LEU A 20 10.82 -13.34 -3.47
C LEU A 20 11.00 -12.16 -2.53
N GLN A 21 12.23 -11.67 -2.37
CA GLN A 21 12.52 -10.50 -1.54
C GLN A 21 11.84 -9.24 -2.09
N THR A 22 11.90 -9.05 -3.41
CA THR A 22 11.27 -7.90 -4.07
C THR A 22 9.76 -7.96 -3.93
N ALA A 23 9.14 -9.11 -4.23
CA ALA A 23 7.69 -9.31 -4.11
C ALA A 23 7.21 -9.07 -2.67
N ARG A 24 7.93 -9.59 -1.67
CA ARG A 24 7.61 -9.35 -0.25
C ARG A 24 7.68 -7.87 0.11
N ARG A 25 8.75 -7.18 -0.29
CA ARG A 25 8.95 -5.75 0.00
C ARG A 25 7.88 -4.90 -0.66
N GLU A 26 7.55 -5.18 -1.92
CA GLU A 26 6.52 -4.44 -2.66
C GLU A 26 5.13 -4.68 -2.08
N GLY A 27 4.79 -5.93 -1.76
CA GLY A 27 3.53 -6.28 -1.11
C GLY A 27 3.34 -5.57 0.24
N LEU A 28 4.37 -5.55 1.09
CA LEU A 28 4.33 -4.82 2.36
C LEU A 28 4.15 -3.31 2.15
N ARG A 29 4.89 -2.73 1.21
CA ARG A 29 4.80 -1.29 0.90
C ARG A 29 3.42 -0.91 0.36
N GLN A 30 2.86 -1.73 -0.54
CA GLN A 30 1.55 -1.52 -1.10
C GLN A 30 0.46 -1.66 -0.03
N GLY A 31 0.50 -2.73 0.76
CA GLY A 31 -0.46 -2.96 1.85
C GLY A 31 -0.45 -1.83 2.88
N LEU A 32 0.72 -1.33 3.26
CA LEU A 32 0.82 -0.17 4.17
C LEU A 32 0.18 1.08 3.56
N LYS A 33 0.46 1.37 2.28
CA LYS A 33 -0.09 2.54 1.60
C LYS A 33 -1.61 2.45 1.45
N GLU A 34 -2.13 1.28 1.07
CA GLU A 34 -3.56 1.04 0.92
C GLU A 34 -4.28 1.10 2.27
N GLY A 35 -3.73 0.44 3.30
CA GLY A 35 -4.31 0.47 4.65
C GLY A 35 -4.34 1.86 5.28
N LEU A 36 -3.29 2.67 5.09
CA LEU A 36 -3.29 4.07 5.54
C LEU A 36 -4.38 4.88 4.82
N LYS A 37 -4.49 4.71 3.50
CA LYS A 37 -5.53 5.39 2.71
C LYS A 37 -6.93 4.99 3.17
N GLU A 38 -7.19 3.69 3.31
CA GLU A 38 -8.48 3.18 3.77
C GLU A 38 -8.83 3.65 5.19
N GLY A 39 -7.84 3.65 6.10
CA GLY A 39 -8.00 4.19 7.46
C GLY A 39 -8.47 5.64 7.47
N VAL A 40 -7.88 6.49 6.62
CA VAL A 40 -8.27 7.90 6.46
C VAL A 40 -9.72 8.02 5.97
N TYR A 41 -10.14 7.23 4.98
CA TYR A 41 -11.53 7.24 4.50
C TYR A 41 -12.52 6.69 5.53
N ASN A 42 -12.13 5.69 6.32
CA ASN A 42 -12.96 5.14 7.39
C ASN A 42 -13.22 6.19 8.49
N VAL A 43 -12.19 6.92 8.90
CA VAL A 43 -12.34 8.05 9.84
C VAL A 43 -13.25 9.12 9.22
N ALA A 44 -13.04 9.51 7.97
CA ALA A 44 -13.88 10.51 7.29
C ALA A 44 -15.36 10.09 7.21
N ARG A 45 -15.63 8.82 6.89
CA ARG A 45 -16.99 8.27 6.85
C ARG A 45 -17.64 8.29 8.23
N ASN A 46 -16.90 7.90 9.27
CA ASN A 46 -17.40 7.92 10.64
C ASN A 46 -17.75 9.35 11.09
N LEU A 47 -16.88 10.32 10.82
CA LEU A 47 -17.15 11.72 11.15
C LEU A 47 -18.36 12.26 10.37
N LYS A 48 -18.50 11.92 9.09
CA LYS A 48 -19.68 12.30 8.29
C LYS A 48 -20.97 11.74 8.88
N ASN A 49 -20.95 10.46 9.28
CA ASN A 49 -22.10 9.79 9.90
C ASN A 49 -22.45 10.39 11.27
N GLN A 50 -21.46 10.94 11.99
CA GLN A 50 -21.67 11.68 13.24
C GLN A 50 -22.17 13.12 13.03
N GLY A 51 -22.34 13.56 11.78
CA GLY A 51 -22.90 14.88 11.45
C GLY A 51 -21.88 16.02 11.40
N PHE A 52 -20.57 15.72 11.40
CA PHE A 52 -19.55 16.75 11.23
C PHE A 52 -19.60 17.37 9.82
N THR A 53 -19.28 18.67 9.73
CA THR A 53 -19.25 19.39 8.46
C THR A 53 -18.12 18.91 7.56
N THR A 54 -18.27 19.11 6.26
CA THR A 54 -17.24 18.73 5.27
C THR A 54 -15.90 19.43 5.52
N GLU A 55 -15.94 20.64 6.06
CA GLU A 55 -14.81 21.48 6.40
C GLU A 55 -14.04 20.91 7.59
N THR A 56 -14.75 20.48 8.64
CA THR A 56 -14.13 19.83 9.80
C THR A 56 -13.51 18.49 9.40
N ILE A 57 -14.20 17.70 8.57
CA ILE A 57 -13.67 16.42 8.09
C ILE A 57 -12.42 16.64 7.24
N LYS A 58 -12.44 17.61 6.32
CA LYS A 58 -11.25 17.98 5.53
C LYS A 58 -10.07 18.35 6.41
N ALA A 59 -10.29 19.15 7.47
CA ALA A 59 -9.23 19.54 8.39
C ALA A 59 -8.64 18.33 9.15
N ALA A 60 -9.47 17.35 9.50
CA ALA A 60 -9.05 16.17 10.27
C ALA A 60 -8.38 15.07 9.41
N THR A 61 -8.80 14.91 8.15
CA THR A 61 -8.38 13.78 7.29
C THR A 61 -7.54 14.18 6.10
N ASN A 62 -7.42 15.48 5.84
CA ASN A 62 -6.76 16.06 4.66
C ASN A 62 -7.33 15.59 3.31
N LEU A 63 -8.55 15.01 3.31
CA LEU A 63 -9.27 14.66 2.08
C LEU A 63 -9.85 15.92 1.42
N SER A 64 -9.95 15.90 0.10
CA SER A 64 -10.66 16.97 -0.61
C SER A 64 -12.16 16.95 -0.30
N ILE A 65 -12.80 18.10 -0.45
CA ILE A 65 -14.27 18.22 -0.29
C ILE A 65 -14.99 17.28 -1.28
N ALA A 66 -14.45 17.12 -2.49
CA ALA A 66 -15.00 16.22 -3.50
C ALA A 66 -14.95 14.76 -3.06
N GLU A 67 -13.87 14.31 -2.44
CA GLU A 67 -13.76 12.97 -1.88
C GLU A 67 -14.75 12.76 -0.72
N ILE A 68 -14.85 13.72 0.20
CA ILE A 68 -15.76 13.63 1.36
C ILE A 68 -17.23 13.61 0.93
N LYS A 69 -17.59 14.36 -0.13
CA LYS A 69 -18.96 14.35 -0.69
C LYS A 69 -19.34 13.00 -1.29
N LYS A 70 -18.37 12.22 -1.77
CA LYS A 70 -18.57 10.87 -2.35
C LYS A 70 -18.62 9.74 -1.31
N LEU A 71 -18.23 10.00 -0.06
CA LEU A 71 -18.31 9.03 1.05
C LEU A 71 -19.75 8.79 1.50
#